data_AF-A0A2V9USK4-F1
#
_entry.id   AF-A0A2V9USK4-F1
#
_cell.length_a   1.000
_cell.length_b   1.000
_cell.length_c   1.000
_cell.angle_alpha   90.00
_cell.angle_beta   90.00
_cell.angle_gamma   90.00
#
_symmetry.space_group_name_H-M   'P 1'
#
loop_
_entity.id
_entity.type
_entity.pdbx_description
1 polymer ?
#
loop_
_entity_poly.entity_id
_entity_poly.type
_entity_poly.pdbx_seq_one_letter_code
_entity_poly.pdbx_strand_id
1 'polypeptide(L)'
;MHGSRSESLHPAVTIRVSGKLFVGHLAYLDQLVQSAADCKLWPMLNLKDLVELDRAALFYLINGEGHDFGIVFRPNFIEEWMDRERSGRAA
;
A
#
# COMPACT_ATOMS: atom_id res chain seq x y z
N MET A 1 3.09 -20.99 15.50
CA MET A 1 1.63 -20.80 15.42
C MET A 1 1.35 -20.09 14.11
N HIS A 2 0.86 -20.81 13.10
CA HIS A 2 0.53 -20.27 11.79
C HIS A 2 -0.82 -19.54 11.90
N GLY A 3 -0.81 -18.21 11.85
CA GLY A 3 -2.03 -17.43 11.74
C GLY A 3 -2.55 -17.51 10.32
N SER A 4 -3.66 -18.22 10.12
CA SER A 4 -4.42 -18.22 8.89
C SER A 4 -4.89 -16.79 8.59
N ARG A 5 -4.21 -16.10 7.65
CA ARG A 5 -4.79 -14.95 6.97
C ARG A 5 -6.05 -15.48 6.29
N SER A 6 -7.21 -14.90 6.57
CA SER A 6 -8.37 -15.09 5.70
C SER A 6 -7.92 -14.71 4.30
N GLU A 7 -7.71 -15.70 3.44
CA GLU A 7 -7.44 -15.48 2.04
C GLU A 7 -8.66 -14.73 1.51
N SER A 8 -8.46 -13.49 1.08
CA SER A 8 -9.48 -12.72 0.39
C SER A 8 -10.05 -13.61 -0.72
N LEU A 9 -11.32 -13.99 -0.64
CA LEU A 9 -12.02 -14.82 -1.63
C LEU A 9 -12.07 -14.17 -3.03
N HIS A 10 -11.58 -12.93 -3.15
CA HIS A 10 -11.49 -12.17 -4.37
C HIS A 10 -10.14 -12.38 -5.06
N PRO A 11 -10.13 -12.58 -6.40
CA PRO A 11 -8.89 -12.62 -7.15
C PRO A 11 -8.14 -11.30 -6.99
N ALA A 12 -6.82 -11.38 -6.84
CA ALA A 12 -5.98 -10.21 -6.61
C ALA A 12 -5.40 -9.67 -7.92
N VAL A 13 -5.25 -8.35 -8.00
CA VAL A 13 -4.53 -7.66 -9.10
C VAL A 13 -3.33 -6.91 -8.53
N THR A 14 -2.18 -7.04 -9.19
CA THR A 14 -0.96 -6.35 -8.75
C THR A 14 -0.77 -5.05 -9.52
N ILE A 15 -0.65 -3.95 -8.79
CA ILE A 15 -0.32 -2.62 -9.30
C ILE A 15 1.14 -2.35 -8.94
N ARG A 16 2.00 -2.22 -9.95
CA ARG A 16 3.42 -1.88 -9.73
C ARG A 16 3.57 -0.38 -9.53
N VAL A 17 4.12 0.01 -8.39
CA VAL A 17 4.45 1.41 -8.07
C VAL A 17 5.97 1.53 -8.02
N SER A 18 6.54 2.23 -9.00
CA SER A 18 7.99 2.34 -9.18
C SER A 18 8.45 3.78 -9.28
N GLY A 19 9.70 4.05 -8.92
CA GLY A 19 10.25 5.40 -8.93
C GLY A 19 9.81 6.19 -7.70
N LYS A 20 9.14 7.31 -7.90
CA LYS A 20 8.79 8.25 -6.83
C LYS A 20 7.29 8.32 -6.60
N LEU A 21 6.86 8.26 -5.35
CA LEU A 21 5.44 8.41 -4.97
C LEU A 21 5.24 9.67 -4.13
N PHE A 22 4.56 10.66 -4.69
CA PHE A 22 4.30 11.94 -4.04
C PHE A 22 2.82 12.25 -4.05
N VAL A 23 2.40 13.26 -3.28
CA VAL A 23 1.00 13.68 -3.16
C VAL A 23 0.32 13.89 -4.52
N GLY A 24 1.05 14.43 -5.50
CA GLY A 24 0.54 14.65 -6.86
C GLY A 24 0.21 13.38 -7.64
N HIS A 25 0.69 12.21 -7.20
CA HIS A 25 0.42 10.91 -7.83
C HIS A 25 -0.75 10.17 -7.17
N LEU A 26 -1.16 10.57 -5.96
CA LEU A 26 -2.10 9.80 -5.15
C LEU A 26 -3.48 9.71 -5.78
N ALA A 27 -3.97 10.78 -6.41
CA ALA A 27 -5.28 10.75 -7.08
C ALA A 27 -5.33 9.68 -8.19
N TYR A 28 -4.23 9.51 -8.94
CA TYR A 28 -4.16 8.48 -9.98
C TYR A 28 -4.03 7.08 -9.38
N LEU A 29 -3.21 6.91 -8.33
CA LEU A 29 -3.06 5.63 -7.64
C LEU A 29 -4.39 5.18 -7.02
N ASP A 30 -5.12 6.10 -6.38
CA ASP A 30 -6.42 5.88 -5.77
C ASP A 30 -7.47 5.47 -6.81
N GLN A 31 -7.48 6.13 -7.98
CA GLN A 31 -8.33 5.72 -9.10
C GLN A 31 -8.06 4.28 -9.56
N LEU A 32 -6.79 3.83 -9.59
CA LEU A 32 -6.45 2.45 -9.96
C LEU A 32 -6.91 1.44 -8.91
N VAL A 33 -6.75 1.78 -7.62
CA VAL A 33 -7.25 0.98 -6.49
C VAL A 33 -8.77 0.85 -6.58
N GLN A 34 -9.48 1.96 -6.79
CA GLN A 34 -10.94 1.97 -6.92
C GLN A 34 -11.41 1.17 -8.14
N SER A 35 -10.73 1.30 -9.28
CA SER A 35 -11.07 0.54 -10.48
C SER A 35 -10.97 -0.97 -10.26
N ALA A 36 -9.95 -1.42 -9.51
CA ALA A 36 -9.81 -2.82 -9.13
C ALA A 36 -10.93 -3.28 -8.18
N ALA A 37 -11.30 -2.45 -7.20
CA ALA A 37 -12.42 -2.72 -6.29
C ALA A 37 -13.76 -2.81 -7.03
N ASP A 38 -14.02 -1.91 -7.98
CA ASP A 38 -15.23 -1.93 -8.83
C ASP A 38 -15.31 -3.21 -9.67
N CYS A 39 -14.15 -3.75 -10.08
CA CYS A 39 -14.04 -5.05 -10.73
C CYS A 39 -14.11 -6.25 -9.76
N LYS A 40 -14.35 -6.03 -8.47
CA LYS A 40 -14.35 -7.05 -7.39
C LYS A 40 -13.02 -7.79 -7.26
N LEU A 41 -11.92 -7.10 -7.54
CA LEU A 41 -10.54 -7.57 -7.37
C LEU A 41 -9.94 -6.98 -6.09
N TRP A 42 -9.06 -7.74 -5.44
CA TRP A 42 -8.27 -7.22 -4.32
C TRP A 42 -6.99 -6.54 -4.83
N PRO A 43 -6.79 -5.22 -4.65
CA PRO A 43 -5.62 -4.52 -5.16
C PRO A 43 -4.38 -4.82 -4.31
N MET A 44 -3.26 -5.15 -4.95
CA MET A 44 -1.97 -5.41 -4.33
C MET A 44 -0.93 -4.44 -4.86
N LEU A 45 -0.46 -3.51 -4.03
CA LEU A 45 0.59 -2.57 -4.41
C LEU A 45 1.96 -3.24 -4.28
N ASN A 46 2.69 -3.33 -5.39
CA ASN A 46 4.08 -3.80 -5.40
C ASN A 46 5.03 -2.60 -5.35
N LEU A 47 5.76 -2.47 -4.24
CA LEU A 47 6.66 -1.33 -3.97
C LEU A 47 8.13 -1.66 -4.19
N LYS A 48 8.45 -2.83 -4.78
CA LYS A 48 9.84 -3.32 -4.95
C LYS A 48 10.80 -2.28 -5.55
N ASP A 49 10.30 -1.49 -6.50
CA ASP A 49 11.09 -0.52 -7.26
C ASP A 49 10.77 0.93 -6.87
N LEU A 50 10.13 1.15 -5.72
CA LEU A 50 9.91 2.48 -5.17
C LEU A 50 11.21 2.96 -4.50
N VAL A 51 11.69 4.13 -4.91
CA VAL A 51 12.95 4.70 -4.44
C VAL A 51 12.76 5.88 -3.50
N GLU A 52 11.60 6.55 -3.56
CA GLU A 52 11.34 7.77 -2.80
C GLU A 52 9.83 7.96 -2.61
N LEU A 53 9.43 8.47 -1.46
CA LEU A 53 8.08 8.97 -1.24
C LEU A 53 8.05 10.15 -0.27
N ASP A 54 7.01 10.97 -0.36
CA ASP A 54 6.76 12.05 0.58
C ASP A 54 5.88 11.60 1.76
N ARG A 55 5.71 12.49 2.74
CA ARG A 55 4.93 12.19 3.95
C ARG A 55 3.46 11.89 3.64
N ALA A 56 2.88 12.53 2.63
CA ALA A 56 1.48 12.31 2.27
C ALA A 56 1.28 10.91 1.67
N ALA A 57 2.20 10.49 0.79
CA ALA A 57 2.23 9.14 0.24
C ALA A 57 2.46 8.08 1.33
N LEU A 58 3.30 8.37 2.33
CA LEU A 58 3.51 7.47 3.46
C LEU A 58 2.21 7.24 4.23
N PHE A 59 1.48 8.32 4.53
CA PHE A 59 0.19 8.21 5.22
C PHE A 59 -0.88 7.50 4.40
N TYR A 60 -0.90 7.71 3.08
CA TYR A 60 -1.76 6.95 2.18
C TYR A 60 -1.50 5.45 2.30
N LEU A 61 -0.23 5.02 2.23
CA LEU A 61 0.15 3.61 2.38
C LEU A 61 -0.22 3.05 3.77
N ILE A 62 -0.01 3.82 4.85
CA ILE A 62 -0.32 3.38 6.22
C ILE A 62 -1.82 3.19 6.42
N ASN A 63 -2.63 4.15 5.94
CA ASN A 63 -4.06 4.16 6.19
C ASN A 63 -4.81 3.20 5.27
N GLY A 64 -4.35 3.00 4.03
CA GLY A 64 -5.02 2.11 3.07
C GLY A 64 -4.61 0.65 3.18
N GLU A 65 -3.44 0.34 3.75
CA GLU A 65 -2.98 -1.03 3.91
C GLU A 65 -3.92 -1.87 4.80
N GLY A 66 -4.43 -2.96 4.24
CA GLY A 66 -5.34 -3.88 4.92
C GLY A 66 -6.80 -3.43 4.92
N HIS A 67 -7.10 -2.24 4.40
CA HIS A 67 -8.46 -1.72 4.23
C HIS A 67 -8.83 -1.60 2.76
N ASP A 68 -8.05 -0.82 2.00
CA ASP A 68 -8.30 -0.51 0.58
C ASP A 68 -7.45 -1.38 -0.35
N PHE A 69 -6.25 -1.76 0.10
CA PHE A 69 -5.31 -2.56 -0.68
C PHE A 69 -4.37 -3.36 0.24
N GLY A 70 -3.76 -4.41 -0.32
CA GLY A 70 -2.58 -5.04 0.27
C GLY A 70 -1.28 -4.44 -0.27
N ILE A 71 -0.18 -4.60 0.46
CA ILE A 71 1.17 -4.26 -0.01
C ILE A 71 2.02 -5.52 -0.11
N VAL A 72 2.72 -5.68 -1.24
CA VAL A 72 3.74 -6.71 -1.46
C VAL A 72 5.08 -6.05 -1.77
N PHE A 73 6.15 -6.69 -1.32
CA PHE A 73 7.53 -6.21 -1.47
C PHE A 73 7.73 -4.78 -0.99
N ARG A 74 7.92 -4.62 0.32
CA ARG A 74 8.28 -3.33 0.93
C ARG A 74 9.81 -3.18 0.94
N PRO A 75 10.37 -2.13 0.31
CA PRO A 75 11.73 -1.72 0.57
C PRO A 75 11.92 -1.36 2.06
N ASN A 76 13.08 -1.67 2.62
CA ASN A 76 13.37 -1.47 4.04
C ASN A 76 13.07 -0.04 4.52
N PHE A 77 13.41 0.98 3.72
CA PHE A 77 13.16 2.37 4.12
C PHE A 77 11.66 2.68 4.28
N ILE A 78 10.78 2.04 3.50
CA ILE A 78 9.34 2.20 3.65
C ILE A 78 8.87 1.53 4.93
N GLU A 79 9.34 0.32 5.22
CA GLU A 79 9.01 -0.40 6.45
C GLU A 79 9.43 0.41 7.69
N GLU A 80 10.68 0.90 7.71
CA GLU A 80 11.20 1.76 8.78
C GLU A 80 10.37 3.04 8.97
N TRP A 81 9.94 3.69 7.88
CA TRP A 81 9.14 4.91 7.96
C TRP A 81 7.70 4.64 8.40
N MET A 82 7.08 3.55 7.92
CA MET A 82 5.74 3.15 8.35
C MET A 82 5.72 2.78 9.82
N ASP A 83 6.71 2.03 10.30
CA ASP A 83 6.82 1.64 11.69
C ASP A 83 7.05 2.84 12.61
N ARG A 84 7.93 3.78 12.22
CA ARG A 84 8.14 5.02 12.98
C ARG A 84 6.86 5.82 13.17
N GLU A 85 6.07 6.01 12.11
CA GLU A 85 4.80 6.75 12.20
C GLU A 85 3.72 5.98 12.97
N ARG A 86 3.69 4.64 12.87
CA ARG A 86 2.77 3.80 13.66
C ARG A 86 3.11 3.82 15.15
N SER A 87 4.39 3.73 15.51
CA SER A 87 4.85 3.83 16.90
C SER A 87 4.68 5.24 17.47
N GLY A 88 4.85 6.28 16.65
CA GLY A 88 4.61 7.67 17.05
C GLY A 88 3.15 8.00 17.35
N ARG A 89 2.18 7.22 16.82
CA ARG A 89 0.75 7.34 17.14
C ARG A 89 0.32 6.62 18.42
N ALA A 90 1.20 5.84 19.04
CA ALA A 90 0.92 5.07 20.25
C ALA A 90 1.44 5.74 21.55
N ALA A 91 1.99 6.96 21.45
CA ALA A 91 2.53 7.75 22.55
C ALA A 91 1.64 8.95 22.89
#